data_AF-A0A1M6KDA4-F1
#
_entry.id   AF-A0A1M6KDA4-F1
#
_cell.length_a   1.000
_cell.length_b   1.000
_cell.length_c   1.000
_cell.angle_alpha   90.00
_cell.angle_beta   90.00
_cell.angle_gamma   90.00
#
_symmetry.space_group_name_H-M   'P 1'
#
loop_
_entity.id
_entity.type
_entity.pdbx_description
1 polymer ?
#
loop_
_entity_poly.entity_id
_entity_poly.type
_entity_poly.pdbx_seq_one_letter_code
_entity_poly.pdbx_strand_id
1 'polypeptide(L)'
;MNNNFYLIAKFKKDQSQIINFLRESLNTKSNRHYYIKGNNDNLILQELKLHDGFDVVFIVFNEKQSEFNPLELYLAYGNINGTNRLEYKVSNFTDSRLIIDNFIKNSGLDLKNDFMFNSYLSIETSKELMKHLKFALKESYIVNRMQYEDQKYEPNFHDNNLSDLSQKNEHCKRPIAINEIDKNRNEFQRDRERIVHAKASRRLVDKAQIFTASKGDHFRTRMTHTLEVSQIARGLSLSLNLNSDLTEAIALAHDIGHTPFGHQGERTLNSILRNELKVIPCGDKIDFGGFKHNFQGLRVLTYLEEKYFEYEGLDITYQVLEGVLKHTKGKVKNCEKCNMKSCSKKCFDVDEFLINADKEYLFLKYEFATTLEGQIVSIADEIAQRGHDLDDAFAAKDLTFDELLSCCEIRKMKPIRDILDKIKSDLNRMKNENKVFIDENSMMRSRLVSEVLAYFMKDIVSQSSTNISSYNTDNEFYNKYHRIDEELIKFSDEGQFILNYLETIISKKVINSFEVARFDDKAKMIVISLFKAYYNNPKLLPDGTLTRIYRDIRRVSKNVIDFRNGDPKLITDELYSICFSEPKMEDGDIDLANEYIIKRKILVRNIVDHISGMTDNYAINEYKLIYGNM
;
A
#
# COMPACT_ATOMS: atom_id res chain seq x y z
N MET A 1 -20.33 39.42 -8.42
CA MET A 1 -20.63 39.24 -6.98
C MET A 1 -20.71 37.74 -6.73
N ASN A 2 -19.95 37.19 -5.77
CA ASN A 2 -20.06 35.76 -5.45
C ASN A 2 -21.48 35.50 -4.91
N ASN A 3 -22.26 34.69 -5.61
CA ASN A 3 -23.59 34.31 -5.13
C ASN A 3 -23.41 33.51 -3.83
N ASN A 4 -23.84 34.12 -2.72
CA ASN A 4 -23.72 33.54 -1.40
C ASN A 4 -24.90 32.62 -1.05
N PHE A 5 -25.74 32.26 -2.02
CA PHE A 5 -26.91 31.43 -1.80
C PHE A 5 -27.18 30.45 -2.94
N TYR A 6 -28.03 29.46 -2.65
CA TYR A 6 -28.59 28.52 -3.60
C TYR A 6 -30.07 28.27 -3.29
N LEU A 7 -30.82 27.88 -4.33
CA LEU A 7 -32.24 27.61 -4.23
C LEU A 7 -32.47 26.12 -3.97
N ILE A 8 -33.26 25.76 -2.97
CA ILE A 8 -33.79 24.42 -2.79
C ILE A 8 -35.23 24.40 -3.29
N ALA A 9 -35.54 23.48 -4.20
CA ALA A 9 -36.88 23.28 -4.73
C ALA A 9 -37.34 21.84 -4.48
N LYS A 10 -38.54 21.64 -3.92
CA LYS A 10 -39.07 20.30 -3.64
C LYS A 10 -40.20 19.91 -4.59
N PHE A 11 -40.29 18.64 -4.99
CA PHE A 11 -41.36 18.12 -5.85
C PHE A 11 -41.87 16.77 -5.40
N LYS A 12 -43.17 16.52 -5.57
CA LYS A 12 -43.78 15.21 -5.29
C LYS A 12 -43.47 14.25 -6.44
N LYS A 13 -43.20 12.98 -6.14
CA LYS A 13 -42.94 11.92 -7.13
C LYS A 13 -44.01 11.82 -8.23
N ASP A 14 -45.28 12.08 -7.88
CA ASP A 14 -46.41 11.97 -8.81
C ASP A 14 -46.44 13.11 -9.85
N GLN A 15 -45.60 14.14 -9.70
CA GLN A 15 -45.40 15.20 -10.69
C GLN A 15 -44.49 14.71 -11.83
N SER A 16 -44.89 13.65 -12.52
CA SER A 16 -44.08 12.96 -13.54
C SER A 16 -43.52 13.88 -14.63
N GLN A 17 -44.27 14.92 -15.02
CA GLN A 17 -43.84 15.85 -16.05
C GLN A 17 -42.58 16.64 -15.67
N ILE A 18 -42.47 17.14 -14.43
CA ILE A 18 -41.28 17.93 -14.03
C ILE A 18 -40.06 17.04 -13.86
N ILE A 19 -40.25 15.83 -13.32
CA ILE A 19 -39.19 14.83 -13.17
C ILE A 19 -38.65 14.42 -14.54
N ASN A 20 -39.54 14.23 -15.53
CA ASN A 20 -39.14 13.97 -16.90
C ASN A 20 -38.30 15.12 -17.48
N PHE A 21 -38.67 16.38 -17.24
CA PHE A 21 -37.86 17.52 -17.69
C PHE A 21 -36.50 17.62 -16.98
N LEU A 22 -36.41 17.31 -15.69
CA LEU A 22 -35.14 17.24 -14.97
C LEU A 22 -34.21 16.18 -15.58
N ARG A 23 -34.74 14.97 -15.82
CA ARG A 23 -34.01 13.87 -16.46
C ARG A 23 -33.60 14.20 -17.90
N GLU A 24 -34.49 14.83 -18.67
CA GLU A 24 -34.20 15.26 -20.03
C GLU A 24 -33.09 16.31 -20.06
N SER A 25 -33.11 17.31 -19.15
CA SER A 25 -32.02 18.29 -19.00
C SER A 25 -30.70 17.61 -18.64
N LEU A 26 -30.70 16.65 -17.72
CA LEU A 26 -29.51 15.89 -17.33
C LEU A 26 -28.88 15.15 -18.51
N ASN A 27 -29.72 14.45 -19.30
CA ASN A 27 -29.29 13.59 -20.39
C ASN A 27 -28.84 14.39 -21.63
N THR A 28 -29.61 15.42 -21.98
CA THR A 28 -29.35 16.23 -23.20
C THR A 28 -28.45 17.43 -22.95
N LYS A 29 -28.12 17.72 -21.69
CA LYS A 29 -27.45 18.96 -21.26
C LYS A 29 -28.15 20.23 -21.79
N SER A 30 -29.46 20.15 -22.04
CA SER A 30 -30.27 21.27 -22.53
C SER A 30 -30.87 22.09 -21.38
N ASN A 31 -31.10 23.37 -21.64
CA ASN A 31 -31.83 24.23 -20.72
C ASN A 31 -33.30 23.83 -20.70
N ARG A 32 -33.87 23.75 -19.51
CA ARG A 32 -35.30 23.58 -19.27
C ARG A 32 -35.80 24.74 -18.43
N HIS A 33 -37.12 24.83 -18.29
CA HIS A 33 -37.71 25.87 -17.48
C HIS A 33 -38.86 25.34 -16.63
N TYR A 34 -39.06 26.00 -15.50
CA TYR A 34 -40.17 25.75 -14.58
C TYR A 34 -40.81 27.09 -14.22
N TYR A 35 -42.14 27.13 -14.26
CA TYR A 35 -42.89 28.31 -13.82
C TYR A 35 -43.17 28.17 -12.32
N ILE A 36 -42.66 29.12 -11.54
CA ILE A 36 -42.90 29.19 -10.11
C ILE A 36 -44.34 29.69 -9.92
N LYS A 37 -45.19 28.82 -9.37
CA LYS A 37 -46.64 29.06 -9.19
C LYS A 37 -46.95 29.21 -7.69
N GLY A 38 -47.13 30.45 -7.22
CA GLY A 38 -47.58 30.73 -5.87
C GLY A 38 -47.41 32.20 -5.48
N ASN A 39 -48.42 32.80 -4.85
CA ASN A 39 -48.34 34.19 -4.36
C ASN A 39 -47.32 34.35 -3.21
N ASN A 40 -46.96 33.24 -2.55
CA ASN A 40 -46.09 33.21 -1.37
C ASN A 40 -44.59 33.17 -1.71
N ASP A 41 -44.22 32.82 -2.95
CA ASP A 41 -42.83 32.77 -3.42
C ASP A 41 -42.33 34.12 -3.98
N ASN A 42 -43.18 35.15 -3.95
CA ASN A 42 -42.88 36.46 -4.57
C ASN A 42 -41.67 37.16 -3.96
N LEU A 43 -41.44 37.02 -2.64
CA LEU A 43 -40.28 37.61 -1.95
C LEU A 43 -38.98 36.91 -2.37
N ILE A 44 -38.98 35.57 -2.38
CA ILE A 44 -37.87 34.74 -2.89
C ILE A 44 -37.59 35.09 -4.35
N LEU A 45 -38.63 35.19 -5.20
CA LEU A 45 -38.51 35.57 -6.60
C LEU A 45 -37.91 36.97 -6.80
N GLN A 46 -38.22 37.94 -5.94
CA GLN A 46 -37.63 39.28 -6.00
C GLN A 46 -36.14 39.24 -5.67
N GLU A 47 -35.74 38.47 -4.66
CA GLU A 47 -34.35 38.26 -4.30
C GLU A 47 -33.57 37.56 -5.42
N LEU A 48 -34.10 36.44 -5.95
CA LEU A 48 -33.45 35.67 -7.02
C LEU A 48 -33.24 36.48 -8.31
N LYS A 49 -34.12 37.44 -8.63
CA LYS A 49 -34.01 38.31 -9.81
C LYS A 49 -32.84 39.29 -9.75
N LEU A 50 -32.28 39.54 -8.58
CA LEU A 50 -31.11 40.41 -8.42
C LEU A 50 -29.81 39.72 -8.87
N HIS A 51 -29.87 38.45 -9.26
CA HIS A 51 -28.70 37.62 -9.57
C HIS A 51 -28.79 37.00 -10.97
N ASP A 52 -27.66 37.04 -11.69
CA ASP A 52 -27.56 36.52 -13.07
C ASP A 52 -27.61 34.98 -13.16
N GLY A 53 -27.46 34.29 -12.02
CA GLY A 53 -27.65 32.85 -11.90
C GLY A 53 -27.26 32.33 -10.52
N PHE A 54 -27.61 31.10 -10.18
CA PHE A 54 -27.38 30.47 -8.89
C PHE A 54 -27.49 28.94 -8.99
N ASP A 55 -26.94 28.23 -8.01
CA ASP A 55 -27.15 26.79 -7.89
C ASP A 55 -28.59 26.50 -7.45
N VAL A 56 -29.18 25.43 -7.99
CA VAL A 56 -30.52 24.95 -7.64
C VAL A 56 -30.45 23.47 -7.28
N VAL A 57 -30.94 23.12 -6.10
CA VAL A 57 -31.08 21.75 -5.62
C VAL A 57 -32.54 21.35 -5.70
N PHE A 58 -32.88 20.45 -6.62
CA PHE A 58 -34.21 19.88 -6.71
C PHE A 58 -34.29 18.58 -5.91
N ILE A 59 -35.22 18.49 -4.96
CA ILE A 59 -35.47 17.30 -4.14
C ILE A 59 -36.81 16.69 -4.54
N VAL A 60 -36.80 15.47 -5.05
CA VAL A 60 -38.03 14.70 -5.32
C VAL A 60 -38.32 13.83 -4.11
N PHE A 61 -39.54 13.88 -3.60
CA PHE A 61 -39.96 13.10 -2.43
C PHE A 61 -41.25 12.32 -2.67
N ASN A 62 -41.45 11.28 -1.88
CA ASN A 62 -42.74 10.61 -1.72
C ASN A 62 -43.37 11.02 -0.39
N GLU A 63 -44.69 11.17 -0.38
CA GLU A 63 -45.46 11.52 0.81
C GLU A 63 -46.31 10.30 1.21
N LYS A 64 -46.01 9.70 2.36
CA LYS A 64 -46.81 8.61 2.93
C LYS A 64 -47.07 8.90 4.40
N GLN A 65 -48.34 8.89 4.81
CA GLN A 65 -48.75 9.03 6.23
C GLN A 65 -48.13 10.26 6.94
N SER A 66 -47.97 11.39 6.23
CA SER A 66 -47.33 12.63 6.71
C SER A 66 -45.80 12.58 6.89
N GLU A 67 -45.13 11.52 6.44
CA GLU A 67 -43.68 11.46 6.29
C GLU A 67 -43.24 11.81 4.86
N PHE A 68 -42.24 12.67 4.75
CA PHE A 68 -41.62 13.10 3.50
C PHE A 68 -40.35 12.28 3.29
N ASN A 69 -40.41 11.30 2.38
CA ASN A 69 -39.29 10.44 2.07
C ASN A 69 -38.60 10.91 0.79
N PRO A 70 -37.41 11.53 0.88
CA PRO A 70 -36.70 12.02 -0.29
C PRO A 70 -36.14 10.84 -1.09
N LEU A 71 -36.27 10.90 -2.41
CA LEU A 71 -35.95 9.80 -3.32
C LEU A 71 -34.84 10.16 -4.30
N GLU A 72 -34.87 11.39 -4.82
CA GLU A 72 -33.94 11.85 -5.84
C GLU A 72 -33.51 13.28 -5.53
N LEU A 73 -32.26 13.59 -5.84
CA LEU A 73 -31.72 14.94 -5.75
C LEU A 73 -31.03 15.29 -7.07
N TYR A 74 -31.41 16.42 -7.65
CA TYR A 74 -30.78 17.00 -8.84
C TYR A 74 -30.09 18.30 -8.49
N LEU A 75 -28.83 18.45 -8.93
CA LEU A 75 -28.12 19.71 -8.86
C LEU A 75 -28.15 20.36 -10.24
N ALA A 76 -28.57 21.62 -10.29
CA ALA A 76 -28.63 22.41 -11.50
C ALA A 76 -28.01 23.80 -11.27
N TYR A 77 -27.70 24.46 -12.37
CA TYR A 77 -27.44 25.89 -12.38
C TYR A 77 -28.58 26.57 -13.12
N GLY A 78 -29.13 27.64 -12.57
CA GLY A 78 -30.28 28.33 -13.14
C GLY A 78 -30.31 29.82 -12.88
N ASN A 79 -31.26 30.50 -13.50
CA ASN A 79 -31.54 31.92 -13.30
C ASN A 79 -33.05 32.19 -13.46
N ILE A 80 -33.49 33.36 -13.03
CA ILE A 80 -34.88 33.79 -13.24
C ILE A 80 -34.96 34.63 -14.52
N ASN A 81 -35.77 34.18 -15.47
CA ASN A 81 -36.09 34.91 -16.69
C ASN A 81 -37.54 35.42 -16.61
N GLY A 82 -37.77 36.68 -16.99
CA GLY A 82 -39.11 37.29 -16.93
C GLY A 82 -39.73 37.35 -15.52
N THR A 83 -41.04 37.15 -15.41
CA THR A 83 -41.79 37.36 -14.16
C THR A 83 -41.64 36.24 -13.14
N ASN A 84 -41.60 34.98 -13.57
CA ASN A 84 -41.70 33.80 -12.71
C ASN A 84 -41.18 32.51 -13.38
N ARG A 85 -40.31 32.61 -14.38
CA ARG A 85 -39.76 31.46 -15.10
C ARG A 85 -38.33 31.19 -14.62
N LEU A 86 -38.15 30.10 -13.88
CA LEU A 86 -36.83 29.57 -13.53
C LEU A 86 -36.30 28.78 -14.74
N GLU A 87 -35.28 29.29 -15.39
CA GLU A 87 -34.53 28.54 -16.39
C GLU A 87 -33.37 27.82 -15.71
N TYR A 88 -33.18 26.54 -16.00
CA TYR A 88 -32.18 25.72 -15.34
C TYR A 88 -31.56 24.71 -16.29
N LYS A 89 -30.34 24.30 -15.93
CA LYS A 89 -29.61 23.22 -16.57
C LYS A 89 -29.07 22.27 -15.50
N VAL A 90 -29.52 21.03 -15.54
CA VAL A 90 -29.10 20.00 -14.58
C VAL A 90 -27.66 19.59 -14.87
N SER A 91 -26.80 19.71 -13.87
CA SER A 91 -25.39 19.29 -13.95
C SER A 91 -25.22 17.86 -13.44
N ASN A 92 -25.83 17.51 -12.31
CA ASN A 92 -25.64 16.24 -11.60
C ASN A 92 -26.95 15.71 -11.00
N PHE A 93 -26.95 14.43 -10.65
CA PHE A 93 -28.07 13.71 -10.07
C PHE A 93 -27.57 12.64 -9.09
N THR A 94 -28.35 12.37 -8.05
CA THR A 94 -28.19 11.20 -7.19
C THR A 94 -29.54 10.67 -6.73
N ASP A 95 -29.65 9.36 -6.63
CA ASP A 95 -30.70 8.60 -5.95
C ASP A 95 -30.17 7.94 -4.66
N SER A 96 -28.92 8.25 -4.28
CA SER A 96 -28.33 7.74 -3.06
C SER A 96 -29.00 8.35 -1.84
N ARG A 97 -29.76 7.53 -1.11
CA ARG A 97 -30.36 7.93 0.18
C ARG A 97 -29.33 8.50 1.13
N LEU A 98 -28.13 7.91 1.20
CA LEU A 98 -27.09 8.35 2.12
C LEU A 98 -26.63 9.79 1.82
N ILE A 99 -26.45 10.15 0.54
CA ILE A 99 -26.09 11.54 0.16
C ILE A 99 -27.26 12.49 0.43
N ILE A 100 -28.48 12.08 0.06
CA ILE A 100 -29.69 12.90 0.18
C ILE A 100 -30.00 13.18 1.65
N ASP A 101 -30.04 12.15 2.49
CA ASP A 101 -30.31 12.26 3.93
C ASP A 101 -29.20 13.07 4.61
N ASN A 102 -27.95 12.89 4.20
CA ASN A 102 -26.82 13.66 4.72
C ASN A 102 -26.93 15.16 4.37
N PHE A 103 -27.37 15.49 3.15
CA PHE A 103 -27.62 16.87 2.76
C PHE A 103 -28.74 17.49 3.60
N ILE A 104 -29.89 16.82 3.70
CA ILE A 104 -31.08 17.31 4.42
C ILE A 104 -30.78 17.54 5.90
N LYS A 105 -30.13 16.57 6.56
CA LYS A 105 -29.80 16.67 7.99
C LYS A 105 -28.79 17.78 8.27
N ASN A 106 -27.76 17.94 7.43
CA ASN A 106 -26.77 18.98 7.62
C ASN A 106 -27.27 20.39 7.25
N SER A 107 -28.26 20.52 6.36
CA SER A 107 -28.99 21.80 6.19
C SER A 107 -29.93 22.11 7.36
N GLY A 108 -30.31 21.11 8.16
CA GLY A 108 -31.42 21.25 9.10
C GLY A 108 -32.79 21.41 8.40
N LEU A 109 -32.88 20.99 7.13
CA LEU A 109 -34.04 21.21 6.29
C LEU A 109 -35.21 20.33 6.73
N ASP A 110 -36.29 20.96 7.16
CA ASP A 110 -37.58 20.33 7.41
C ASP A 110 -38.46 20.43 6.16
N LEU A 111 -38.57 19.31 5.43
CA LEU A 111 -39.38 19.23 4.21
C LEU A 111 -40.87 19.56 4.42
N LYS A 112 -41.36 19.57 5.67
CA LYS A 112 -42.74 19.95 6.00
C LYS A 112 -42.84 21.43 6.38
N ASN A 113 -41.98 21.92 7.25
CA ASN A 113 -42.14 23.22 7.92
C ASN A 113 -41.38 24.37 7.25
N ASP A 114 -40.22 24.10 6.64
CA ASP A 114 -39.38 25.17 6.05
C ASP A 114 -39.94 25.70 4.72
N PHE A 115 -40.94 25.01 4.19
CA PHE A 115 -41.68 25.39 3.00
C PHE A 115 -43.04 25.96 3.43
N MET A 116 -43.01 27.22 3.90
CA MET A 116 -44.17 27.98 4.36
C MET A 116 -45.36 27.90 3.38
N PHE A 117 -46.56 27.57 3.88
CA PHE A 117 -47.84 27.71 3.16
C PHE A 117 -47.84 27.22 1.69
N ASN A 118 -47.62 25.92 1.45
CA ASN A 118 -47.58 25.31 0.12
C ASN A 118 -46.48 25.86 -0.83
N SER A 119 -45.45 26.55 -0.31
CA SER A 119 -44.30 26.93 -1.13
C SER A 119 -43.49 25.69 -1.56
N TYR A 120 -42.85 25.80 -2.71
CA TYR A 120 -41.96 24.75 -3.22
C TYR A 120 -40.48 25.16 -3.16
N LEU A 121 -40.18 26.36 -2.66
CA LEU A 121 -38.86 26.99 -2.72
C LEU A 121 -38.34 27.39 -1.33
N SER A 122 -37.04 27.22 -1.10
CA SER A 122 -36.29 27.74 0.04
C SER A 122 -34.93 28.27 -0.42
N ILE A 123 -34.41 29.33 0.20
CA ILE A 123 -33.08 29.88 -0.08
C ILE A 123 -32.14 29.48 1.06
N GLU A 124 -30.98 28.94 0.68
CA GLU A 124 -29.93 28.59 1.61
C GLU A 124 -28.62 29.30 1.30
N THR A 125 -27.84 29.62 2.34
CA THR A 125 -26.60 30.41 2.20
C THR A 125 -25.32 29.65 2.56
N SER A 126 -25.45 28.38 2.99
CA SER A 126 -24.32 27.57 3.44
C SER A 126 -23.41 27.13 2.28
N LYS A 127 -22.26 27.81 2.13
CA LYS A 127 -21.25 27.47 1.12
C LYS A 127 -20.63 26.10 1.33
N GLU A 128 -20.36 25.73 2.59
CA GLU A 128 -19.74 24.44 2.91
C GLU A 128 -20.67 23.27 2.57
N LEU A 129 -21.97 23.39 2.84
CA LEU A 129 -22.94 22.34 2.49
C LEU A 129 -23.03 22.15 0.97
N MET A 130 -23.09 23.25 0.22
CA MET A 130 -23.09 23.18 -1.25
C MET A 130 -21.78 22.59 -1.80
N LYS A 131 -20.63 22.95 -1.21
CA LYS A 131 -19.33 22.40 -1.58
C LYS A 131 -19.27 20.89 -1.34
N HIS A 132 -19.76 20.41 -0.19
CA HIS A 132 -19.83 18.98 0.13
C HIS A 132 -20.77 18.23 -0.80
N LEU A 133 -21.95 18.78 -1.09
CA LEU A 133 -22.90 18.18 -2.06
C LEU A 133 -22.26 18.08 -3.45
N LYS A 134 -21.69 19.18 -3.96
CA LYS A 134 -21.00 19.20 -5.25
C LYS A 134 -19.87 18.18 -5.31
N PHE A 135 -19.11 18.03 -4.23
CA PHE A 135 -18.04 17.04 -4.16
C PHE A 135 -18.59 15.60 -4.20
N ALA A 136 -19.62 15.30 -3.41
CA ALA A 136 -20.24 13.98 -3.38
C ALA A 136 -20.86 13.57 -4.73
N LEU A 137 -21.39 14.54 -5.48
CA LEU A 137 -22.02 14.32 -6.79
C LEU A 137 -21.05 14.27 -7.98
N LYS A 138 -19.81 14.75 -7.81
CA LYS A 138 -18.78 14.65 -8.85
C LYS A 138 -18.25 13.22 -8.90
N GLU A 139 -17.86 12.78 -10.10
CA GLU A 139 -17.14 11.53 -10.26
C GLU A 139 -15.79 11.58 -9.54
N SER A 140 -15.33 10.42 -9.09
CA SER A 140 -14.00 10.29 -8.51
C SER A 140 -12.94 10.54 -9.59
N TYR A 141 -11.87 11.24 -9.23
CA TYR A 141 -10.72 11.37 -10.11
C TYR A 141 -10.11 9.99 -10.36
N ILE A 142 -9.82 9.69 -11.63
CA ILE A 142 -9.17 8.46 -12.08
C ILE A 142 -7.94 8.89 -12.87
N VAL A 143 -6.77 8.37 -12.50
CA VAL A 143 -5.53 8.60 -13.23
C VAL A 143 -5.67 7.99 -14.64
N ASN A 144 -5.55 8.83 -15.67
CA ASN A 144 -5.60 8.37 -17.06
C ASN A 144 -4.25 7.82 -17.51
N ARG A 145 -4.04 6.50 -17.36
CA ARG A 145 -2.76 5.82 -17.69
C ARG A 145 -2.45 5.81 -19.20
N MET A 146 -3.47 5.67 -20.04
CA MET A 146 -3.30 5.51 -21.50
C MET A 146 -2.63 6.70 -22.19
N GLN A 147 -2.58 7.86 -21.55
CA GLN A 147 -1.99 9.07 -22.15
C GLN A 147 -0.46 9.07 -22.07
N TYR A 148 0.18 8.18 -21.29
CA TYR A 148 1.57 8.36 -20.87
C TYR A 148 2.46 7.10 -20.93
N GLU A 149 1.93 5.92 -21.32
CA GLU A 149 2.69 4.66 -21.36
C GLU A 149 3.81 4.58 -22.42
N ASP A 150 3.89 5.56 -23.33
CA ASP A 150 4.81 5.58 -24.48
C ASP A 150 6.07 6.43 -24.28
N GLN A 151 6.36 6.88 -23.05
CA GLN A 151 7.57 7.65 -22.78
C GLN A 151 8.83 6.80 -23.01
N LYS A 152 9.64 7.18 -24.00
CA LYS A 152 10.93 6.55 -24.32
C LYS A 152 12.06 7.29 -23.62
N TYR A 153 13.01 6.55 -23.05
CA TYR A 153 14.17 7.08 -22.37
C TYR A 153 15.42 6.89 -23.22
N GLU A 154 16.30 7.89 -23.21
CA GLU A 154 17.56 7.84 -23.95
C GLU A 154 18.63 7.05 -23.17
N PRO A 155 19.62 6.44 -23.85
CA PRO A 155 20.76 5.83 -23.19
C PRO A 155 21.50 6.83 -22.29
N ASN A 156 21.91 6.39 -21.09
CA ASN A 156 22.74 7.21 -20.22
C ASN A 156 24.23 6.95 -20.50
N PHE A 157 25.09 7.98 -20.39
CA PHE A 157 26.54 7.81 -20.58
C PHE A 157 27.14 6.75 -19.64
N HIS A 158 26.62 6.64 -18.42
CA HIS A 158 27.07 5.66 -17.43
C HIS A 158 26.74 4.20 -17.83
N ASP A 159 25.80 3.99 -18.75
CA ASP A 159 25.38 2.65 -19.19
C ASP A 159 26.39 1.99 -20.16
N ASN A 160 27.32 2.76 -20.75
CA ASN A 160 28.25 2.27 -21.77
C ASN A 160 29.23 1.19 -21.28
N ASN A 161 29.47 1.13 -19.97
CA ASN A 161 30.39 0.17 -19.36
C ASN A 161 29.66 -1.02 -18.70
N LEU A 162 28.34 -1.06 -18.80
CA LEU A 162 27.55 -2.14 -18.22
C LEU A 162 27.60 -3.39 -19.11
N SER A 163 27.43 -4.55 -18.48
CA SER A 163 27.20 -5.82 -19.16
C SER A 163 26.00 -5.71 -20.10
N ASP A 164 26.02 -6.43 -21.23
CA ASP A 164 24.90 -6.47 -22.17
C ASP A 164 23.59 -6.93 -21.49
N LEU A 165 23.69 -7.85 -20.52
CA LEU A 165 22.52 -8.36 -19.77
C LEU A 165 22.00 -7.39 -18.69
N SER A 166 22.68 -6.26 -18.46
CA SER A 166 22.26 -5.28 -17.47
C SER A 166 21.05 -4.47 -17.94
N GLN A 167 20.20 -4.04 -17.01
CA GLN A 167 19.17 -3.05 -17.32
C GLN A 167 19.81 -1.68 -17.56
N LYS A 168 19.56 -1.13 -18.76
CA LYS A 168 19.98 0.22 -19.14
C LYS A 168 18.84 1.21 -18.95
N ASN A 169 19.15 2.50 -18.92
CA ASN A 169 18.15 3.55 -18.76
C ASN A 169 17.09 3.51 -19.88
N GLU A 170 17.50 3.17 -21.10
CA GLU A 170 16.59 3.06 -22.26
C GLU A 170 15.56 1.91 -22.13
N HIS A 171 15.84 0.89 -21.31
CA HIS A 171 14.92 -0.23 -21.03
C HIS A 171 13.87 0.13 -19.97
N CYS A 172 14.00 1.30 -19.32
CA CYS A 172 13.11 1.75 -18.26
C CYS A 172 11.65 1.78 -18.73
N LYS A 173 10.75 1.29 -17.87
CA LYS A 173 9.31 1.44 -18.07
C LYS A 173 8.63 1.84 -16.77
N ARG A 174 7.74 2.84 -16.83
CA ARG A 174 7.00 3.37 -15.68
C ARG A 174 5.49 3.16 -15.84
N PRO A 175 4.74 3.02 -14.73
CA PRO A 175 3.29 2.94 -14.79
C PRO A 175 2.58 4.20 -15.27
N ILE A 176 3.08 5.40 -14.91
CA ILE A 176 2.39 6.67 -15.16
C ILE A 176 3.23 7.61 -16.02
N ALA A 177 4.54 7.74 -15.80
CA ALA A 177 5.45 8.43 -16.74
C ALA A 177 5.07 9.87 -17.18
N ILE A 178 4.45 10.66 -16.29
CA ILE A 178 4.03 12.05 -16.63
C ILE A 178 5.15 13.08 -16.48
N ASN A 179 6.21 12.76 -15.73
CA ASN A 179 7.28 13.69 -15.43
C ASN A 179 8.21 13.85 -16.64
N GLU A 180 8.70 15.06 -16.88
CA GLU A 180 9.71 15.31 -17.92
C GLU A 180 10.99 14.48 -17.68
N ILE A 181 11.64 14.09 -18.77
CA ILE A 181 12.89 13.33 -18.76
C ILE A 181 14.03 14.30 -18.46
N ASP A 182 14.85 13.93 -17.48
CA ASP A 182 16.05 14.68 -17.13
C ASP A 182 17.27 14.04 -17.80
N LYS A 183 17.97 14.79 -18.65
CA LYS A 183 19.14 14.29 -19.39
C LYS A 183 20.32 13.93 -18.49
N ASN A 184 20.40 14.50 -17.29
CA ASN A 184 21.53 14.33 -16.38
C ASN A 184 21.26 13.31 -15.27
N ARG A 185 20.04 12.74 -15.20
CA ARG A 185 19.64 11.82 -14.13
C ARG A 185 19.01 10.56 -14.73
N ASN A 186 19.61 9.42 -14.40
CA ASN A 186 19.06 8.10 -14.71
C ASN A 186 17.69 7.90 -14.05
N GLU A 187 16.78 7.21 -14.71
CA GLU A 187 15.44 6.91 -14.17
C GLU A 187 15.49 5.97 -12.97
N PHE A 188 16.46 5.06 -12.90
CA PHE A 188 16.67 4.25 -11.69
C PHE A 188 17.22 5.07 -10.52
N GLN A 189 18.06 6.08 -10.81
CA GLN A 189 18.48 7.06 -9.80
C GLN A 189 17.28 7.87 -9.29
N ARG A 190 16.37 8.27 -10.19
CA ARG A 190 15.11 8.95 -9.81
C ARG A 190 14.25 8.08 -8.90
N ASP A 191 14.14 6.78 -9.16
CA ASP A 191 13.42 5.84 -8.29
C ASP A 191 14.03 5.79 -6.89
N ARG A 192 15.35 5.62 -6.83
CA ARG A 192 16.10 5.63 -5.58
C ARG A 192 15.80 6.87 -4.74
N GLU A 193 15.87 8.05 -5.34
CA GLU A 193 15.56 9.32 -4.66
C GLU A 193 14.11 9.36 -4.15
N ARG A 194 13.14 8.96 -4.97
CA ARG A 194 11.71 8.91 -4.58
C ARG A 194 11.49 7.99 -3.37
N ILE A 195 12.15 6.82 -3.36
CA ILE A 195 12.09 5.82 -2.29
C ILE A 195 12.71 6.35 -1.00
N VAL A 196 13.94 6.89 -1.04
CA VAL A 196 14.63 7.45 0.14
C VAL A 196 13.79 8.54 0.82
N HIS A 197 13.14 9.39 0.02
CA HIS A 197 12.29 10.45 0.57
C HIS A 197 10.90 9.97 1.02
N ALA A 198 10.52 8.70 0.80
CA ALA A 198 9.20 8.16 1.13
C ALA A 198 8.94 8.14 2.64
N LYS A 199 7.69 8.36 3.05
CA LYS A 199 7.33 8.28 4.48
C LYS A 199 7.53 6.85 4.99
N ALA A 200 7.19 5.85 4.18
CA ALA A 200 7.39 4.45 4.51
C ALA A 200 8.86 4.07 4.70
N SER A 201 9.79 4.60 3.87
CA SER A 201 11.24 4.38 4.05
C SER A 201 11.72 4.94 5.40
N ARG A 202 11.36 6.18 5.74
CA ARG A 202 11.73 6.79 7.04
C ARG A 202 11.23 5.99 8.25
N ARG A 203 10.08 5.31 8.13
CA ARG A 203 9.50 4.50 9.21
C ARG A 203 10.30 3.23 9.51
N LEU A 204 11.18 2.77 8.60
CA LEU A 204 12.02 1.60 8.83
C LEU A 204 13.03 1.80 9.97
N VAL A 205 13.34 3.05 10.34
CA VAL A 205 14.22 3.39 11.48
C VAL A 205 13.64 2.94 12.82
N ASP A 206 12.31 2.86 12.93
CA ASP A 206 11.61 2.50 14.17
C ASP A 206 10.79 1.21 13.98
N LYS A 207 11.33 0.29 13.17
CA LYS A 207 10.79 -1.08 12.99
C LYS A 207 11.88 -2.09 13.30
N ALA A 208 11.60 -3.00 14.22
CA ALA A 208 12.48 -4.10 14.55
C ALA A 208 12.58 -5.09 13.39
N GLN A 209 13.80 -5.58 13.16
CA GLN A 209 14.05 -6.68 12.23
C GLN A 209 13.79 -8.03 12.93
N ILE A 210 14.48 -8.30 14.05
CA ILE A 210 14.29 -9.42 14.98
C ILE A 210 14.49 -8.86 16.40
N PHE A 211 13.59 -9.19 17.34
CA PHE A 211 13.72 -8.73 18.73
C PHE A 211 14.56 -9.72 19.53
N THR A 212 15.80 -9.36 19.85
CA THR A 212 16.64 -10.04 20.84
C THR A 212 16.68 -9.16 22.09
N ALA A 213 16.20 -9.67 23.24
CA ALA A 213 16.09 -8.83 24.45
C ALA A 213 17.43 -8.63 25.17
N SER A 214 18.51 -9.19 24.62
CA SER A 214 19.90 -9.02 25.07
C SER A 214 20.56 -7.71 24.62
N LYS A 215 19.90 -6.86 23.83
CA LYS A 215 20.50 -5.62 23.32
C LYS A 215 20.12 -4.42 24.20
N GLY A 216 21.13 -3.71 24.70
CA GLY A 216 20.98 -2.35 25.22
C GLY A 216 20.83 -1.36 24.06
N ASP A 217 21.59 -0.26 24.05
CA ASP A 217 21.47 0.85 23.07
C ASP A 217 21.84 0.52 21.59
N HIS A 218 22.01 -0.74 21.21
CA HIS A 218 22.48 -1.16 19.87
C HIS A 218 21.50 -2.09 19.13
N PHE A 219 20.20 -1.77 19.16
CA PHE A 219 19.20 -2.53 18.41
C PHE A 219 19.34 -2.32 16.90
N ARG A 220 19.40 -3.41 16.13
CA ARG A 220 19.26 -3.37 14.67
C ARG A 220 17.81 -3.06 14.31
N THR A 221 17.65 -2.19 13.32
CA THR A 221 16.37 -1.78 12.76
C THR A 221 16.27 -2.28 11.32
N ARG A 222 15.07 -2.26 10.75
CA ARG A 222 14.93 -2.53 9.31
C ARG A 222 15.68 -1.54 8.44
N MET A 223 15.85 -0.29 8.90
CA MET A 223 16.67 0.68 8.17
C MET A 223 18.14 0.24 8.13
N THR A 224 18.72 -0.20 9.24
CA THR A 224 20.12 -0.67 9.24
C THR A 224 20.29 -1.89 8.35
N HIS A 225 19.32 -2.82 8.37
CA HIS A 225 19.29 -3.95 7.44
C HIS A 225 19.25 -3.52 5.98
N THR A 226 18.31 -2.64 5.65
CA THR A 226 18.15 -2.09 4.30
C THR A 226 19.42 -1.45 3.77
N LEU A 227 20.17 -0.72 4.62
CA LEU A 227 21.44 -0.12 4.26
C LEU A 227 22.54 -1.16 4.02
N GLU A 228 22.59 -2.21 4.82
CA GLU A 228 23.55 -3.31 4.64
C GLU A 228 23.25 -4.14 3.38
N VAL A 229 21.99 -4.47 3.13
CA VAL A 229 21.55 -5.11 1.88
C VAL A 229 21.92 -4.26 0.67
N SER A 230 21.65 -2.96 0.73
CA SER A 230 22.05 -2.01 -0.34
C SER A 230 23.55 -2.03 -0.59
N GLN A 231 24.36 -2.02 0.47
CA GLN A 231 25.83 -2.04 0.36
C GLN A 231 26.33 -3.34 -0.29
N ILE A 232 25.82 -4.50 0.13
CA ILE A 232 26.20 -5.80 -0.42
C ILE A 232 25.75 -5.92 -1.87
N ALA A 233 24.49 -5.59 -2.15
CA ALA A 233 23.90 -5.65 -3.48
C ALA A 233 24.65 -4.75 -4.46
N ARG A 234 24.98 -3.52 -4.05
CA ARG A 234 25.76 -2.58 -4.87
C ARG A 234 27.19 -3.09 -5.13
N GLY A 235 27.83 -3.72 -4.13
CA GLY A 235 29.14 -4.37 -4.30
C GLY A 235 29.12 -5.52 -5.31
N LEU A 236 28.08 -6.36 -5.27
CA LEU A 236 27.87 -7.45 -6.24
C LEU A 236 27.59 -6.89 -7.64
N SER A 237 26.71 -5.89 -7.75
CA SER A 237 26.34 -5.25 -9.00
C SER A 237 27.55 -4.62 -9.70
N LEU A 238 28.39 -3.88 -8.97
CA LEU A 238 29.64 -3.33 -9.51
C LEU A 238 30.64 -4.42 -9.94
N SER A 239 30.75 -5.51 -9.18
CA SER A 239 31.67 -6.62 -9.51
C SER A 239 31.26 -7.38 -10.77
N LEU A 240 29.97 -7.32 -11.14
CA LEU A 240 29.39 -7.96 -12.32
C LEU A 240 29.10 -6.97 -13.46
N ASN A 241 29.52 -5.70 -13.33
CA ASN A 241 29.23 -4.61 -14.27
C ASN A 241 27.72 -4.43 -14.55
N LEU A 242 26.89 -4.47 -13.52
CA LEU A 242 25.44 -4.29 -13.61
C LEU A 242 24.99 -2.92 -13.11
N ASN A 243 23.71 -2.59 -13.31
CA ASN A 243 23.18 -1.27 -13.01
C ASN A 243 23.04 -1.05 -11.51
N SER A 244 24.01 -0.33 -10.94
CA SER A 244 24.07 -0.08 -9.50
C SER A 244 22.92 0.80 -8.98
N ASP A 245 22.38 1.72 -9.79
CA ASP A 245 21.25 2.56 -9.39
C ASP A 245 19.95 1.74 -9.29
N LEU A 246 19.71 0.83 -10.25
CA LEU A 246 18.57 -0.08 -10.19
C LEU A 246 18.70 -1.03 -8.99
N THR A 247 19.88 -1.61 -8.79
CA THR A 247 20.14 -2.51 -7.67
C THR A 247 19.90 -1.81 -6.34
N GLU A 248 20.42 -0.59 -6.18
CA GLU A 248 20.24 0.21 -4.96
C GLU A 248 18.78 0.62 -4.75
N ALA A 249 18.06 1.03 -5.81
CA ALA A 249 16.64 1.36 -5.72
C ALA A 249 15.80 0.15 -5.24
N ILE A 250 16.03 -1.05 -5.79
CA ILE A 250 15.35 -2.27 -5.33
C ILE A 250 15.71 -2.57 -3.87
N ALA A 251 17.00 -2.54 -3.53
CA ALA A 251 17.48 -2.82 -2.18
C ALA A 251 16.90 -1.85 -1.15
N LEU A 252 16.76 -0.56 -1.45
CA LEU A 252 16.18 0.41 -0.53
C LEU A 252 14.66 0.26 -0.35
N ALA A 253 13.98 -0.41 -1.28
CA ALA A 253 12.53 -0.58 -1.26
C ALA A 253 12.04 -1.98 -0.86
N HIS A 254 12.91 -3.02 -0.86
CA HIS A 254 12.48 -4.41 -0.64
C HIS A 254 11.64 -4.58 0.65
N ASP A 255 12.06 -3.89 1.70
CA ASP A 255 11.50 -3.99 3.05
C ASP A 255 10.41 -2.95 3.36
N ILE A 256 10.07 -2.08 2.40
CA ILE A 256 9.22 -0.90 2.65
C ILE A 256 7.78 -1.25 3.09
N GLY A 257 7.32 -2.45 2.74
CA GLY A 257 6.00 -2.97 3.06
C GLY A 257 5.89 -3.71 4.40
N HIS A 258 6.99 -3.82 5.17
CA HIS A 258 6.95 -4.56 6.42
C HIS A 258 6.05 -3.92 7.49
N THR A 259 5.47 -4.76 8.32
CA THR A 259 4.65 -4.36 9.48
C THR A 259 5.52 -3.95 10.67
N PRO A 260 4.95 -3.25 11.68
CA PRO A 260 5.55 -3.23 13.00
C PRO A 260 5.75 -4.66 13.52
N PHE A 261 6.76 -4.85 14.36
CA PHE A 261 7.14 -6.14 14.95
C PHE A 261 7.56 -7.21 13.94
N GLY A 262 8.05 -6.80 12.76
CA GLY A 262 8.65 -7.68 11.77
C GLY A 262 7.74 -8.83 11.32
N HIS A 263 8.27 -10.05 11.27
CA HIS A 263 7.54 -11.22 10.77
C HIS A 263 6.32 -11.58 11.61
N GLN A 264 6.32 -11.28 12.91
CA GLN A 264 5.18 -11.60 13.75
C GLN A 264 3.96 -10.71 13.43
N GLY A 265 4.18 -9.43 13.13
CA GLY A 265 3.11 -8.54 12.65
C GLY A 265 2.50 -9.02 11.34
N GLU A 266 3.35 -9.40 10.37
CA GLU A 266 2.95 -9.97 9.08
C GLU A 266 2.11 -11.23 9.26
N ARG A 267 2.60 -12.21 10.03
CA ARG A 267 1.87 -13.46 10.30
C ARG A 267 0.51 -13.16 10.92
N THR A 268 0.46 -12.24 11.88
CA THR A 268 -0.77 -11.90 12.59
C THR A 268 -1.80 -11.26 11.66
N LEU A 269 -1.42 -10.27 10.85
CA LEU A 269 -2.33 -9.64 9.88
C LEU A 269 -2.77 -10.63 8.81
N ASN A 270 -1.87 -11.47 8.31
CA ASN A 270 -2.24 -12.51 7.35
C ASN A 270 -3.26 -13.48 7.95
N SER A 271 -3.03 -13.97 9.18
CA SER A 271 -3.98 -14.87 9.85
C SER A 271 -5.34 -14.20 10.12
N ILE A 272 -5.40 -12.89 10.37
CA ILE A 272 -6.66 -12.14 10.45
C ILE A 272 -7.37 -12.13 9.09
N LEU A 273 -6.67 -11.75 8.02
CA LEU A 273 -7.26 -11.62 6.69
C LEU A 273 -7.65 -12.95 6.04
N ARG A 274 -6.94 -14.03 6.40
CA ARG A 274 -7.25 -15.42 5.99
C ARG A 274 -8.29 -16.10 6.89
N ASN A 275 -8.86 -15.37 7.85
CA ASN A 275 -9.83 -15.84 8.83
C ASN A 275 -9.34 -17.01 9.72
N GLU A 276 -8.03 -17.18 9.87
CA GLU A 276 -7.44 -18.12 10.84
C GLU A 276 -7.60 -17.60 12.27
N LEU A 277 -7.51 -16.27 12.43
CA LEU A 277 -7.88 -15.56 13.64
C LEU A 277 -9.26 -14.93 13.44
N LYS A 278 -10.28 -15.44 14.15
CA LYS A 278 -11.68 -14.99 14.08
C LYS A 278 -11.87 -13.62 14.73
N VAL A 279 -11.36 -12.59 14.07
CA VAL A 279 -11.43 -11.20 14.49
C VAL A 279 -12.56 -10.45 13.79
N ILE A 280 -12.80 -10.76 12.51
CA ILE A 280 -13.85 -10.17 11.70
C ILE A 280 -15.11 -11.06 11.82
N PRO A 281 -16.29 -10.52 12.19
CA PRO A 281 -17.50 -11.29 12.42
C PRO A 281 -18.22 -11.64 11.09
N CYS A 282 -17.57 -12.38 10.21
CA CYS A 282 -18.14 -12.80 8.92
C CYS A 282 -18.11 -14.31 8.66
N GLY A 283 -17.61 -15.12 9.59
CA GLY A 283 -17.41 -16.57 9.41
C GLY A 283 -16.35 -16.91 8.35
N ASP A 284 -16.17 -18.20 8.02
CA ASP A 284 -15.20 -18.72 7.02
C ASP A 284 -15.55 -18.41 5.56
N LYS A 285 -16.38 -17.39 5.38
CA LYS A 285 -17.19 -17.12 4.19
C LYS A 285 -16.57 -16.06 3.28
N ILE A 286 -15.68 -15.21 3.81
CA ILE A 286 -15.04 -14.12 3.07
C ILE A 286 -13.53 -14.18 3.29
N ASP A 287 -12.77 -14.30 2.20
CA ASP A 287 -11.33 -14.08 2.18
C ASP A 287 -11.06 -12.60 1.89
N PHE A 288 -10.18 -11.98 2.70
CA PHE A 288 -9.75 -10.59 2.55
C PHE A 288 -8.37 -10.45 1.88
N GLY A 289 -7.89 -11.51 1.21
CA GLY A 289 -6.74 -11.48 0.30
C GLY A 289 -5.38 -11.69 0.96
N GLY A 290 -5.33 -11.80 2.29
CA GLY A 290 -4.10 -12.03 3.05
C GLY A 290 -3.16 -10.83 3.10
N PHE A 291 -2.00 -11.05 3.74
CA PHE A 291 -0.95 -10.04 3.88
C PHE A 291 0.45 -10.65 3.71
N LYS A 292 1.33 -9.95 3.00
CA LYS A 292 2.76 -10.27 2.87
C LYS A 292 3.51 -8.98 2.51
N HIS A 293 4.66 -8.73 3.14
CA HIS A 293 5.37 -7.46 3.04
C HIS A 293 5.81 -7.08 1.61
N ASN A 294 6.27 -8.01 0.78
CA ASN A 294 6.71 -7.71 -0.60
C ASN A 294 5.54 -7.25 -1.48
N PHE A 295 4.37 -7.87 -1.33
CA PHE A 295 3.13 -7.41 -1.96
C PHE A 295 2.68 -6.06 -1.38
N GLN A 296 2.74 -5.89 -0.06
CA GLN A 296 2.46 -4.59 0.57
C GLN A 296 3.42 -3.50 0.09
N GLY A 297 4.68 -3.86 -0.25
CA GLY A 297 5.66 -2.97 -0.86
C GLY A 297 5.18 -2.39 -2.18
N LEU A 298 4.62 -3.21 -3.08
CA LEU A 298 3.96 -2.74 -4.30
C LEU A 298 2.86 -1.72 -3.99
N ARG A 299 2.01 -2.02 -3.01
CA ARG A 299 0.92 -1.13 -2.60
C ARG A 299 1.42 0.18 -2.04
N VAL A 300 2.50 0.17 -1.26
CA VAL A 300 3.15 1.41 -0.79
C VAL A 300 3.65 2.25 -1.96
N LEU A 301 4.41 1.63 -2.88
CA LEU A 301 5.08 2.32 -3.97
C LEU A 301 4.12 2.81 -5.06
N THR A 302 2.99 2.15 -5.25
CA THR A 302 2.05 2.45 -6.34
C THR A 302 0.77 3.14 -5.87
N TYR A 303 0.56 3.26 -4.55
CA TYR A 303 -0.72 3.75 -4.03
C TYR A 303 -0.69 4.53 -2.70
N LEU A 304 -0.04 3.99 -1.66
CA LEU A 304 -0.26 4.52 -0.30
C LEU A 304 0.50 5.82 0.00
N GLU A 305 1.62 6.04 -0.69
CA GLU A 305 2.34 7.32 -0.66
C GLU A 305 1.56 8.36 -1.48
N GLU A 306 1.53 9.59 -0.98
CA GLU A 306 0.80 10.70 -1.59
C GLU A 306 1.72 11.92 -1.58
N LYS A 307 2.41 12.13 -2.70
CA LYS A 307 3.42 13.19 -2.88
C LYS A 307 3.21 14.03 -4.13
N TYR A 308 2.39 13.55 -5.05
CA TYR A 308 2.14 14.14 -6.35
C TYR A 308 0.65 14.49 -6.44
N PHE A 309 0.31 15.57 -7.15
CA PHE A 309 -1.07 16.02 -7.26
C PHE A 309 -1.87 15.20 -8.28
N GLU A 310 -1.18 14.70 -9.29
CA GLU A 310 -1.71 14.07 -10.48
C GLU A 310 -1.97 12.57 -10.28
N TYR A 311 -1.28 11.92 -9.34
CA TYR A 311 -1.39 10.49 -9.11
C TYR A 311 -1.07 10.06 -7.68
N GLU A 312 -1.59 8.90 -7.30
CA GLU A 312 -1.19 8.22 -6.06
C GLU A 312 0.04 7.33 -6.26
N GLY A 313 0.81 7.12 -5.19
CA GLY A 313 2.06 6.38 -5.22
C GLY A 313 3.27 7.25 -5.58
N LEU A 314 4.34 6.58 -5.98
CA LEU A 314 5.64 7.17 -6.31
C LEU A 314 6.01 6.98 -7.79
N ASP A 315 5.14 6.37 -8.60
CA ASP A 315 5.37 6.09 -10.04
C ASP A 315 6.75 5.44 -10.29
N ILE A 316 7.06 4.38 -9.52
CA ILE A 316 8.33 3.66 -9.58
C ILE A 316 8.39 2.73 -10.81
N THR A 317 9.56 2.54 -11.40
CA THR A 317 9.73 1.70 -12.60
C THR A 317 9.33 0.25 -12.36
N TYR A 318 8.86 -0.43 -13.40
CA TYR A 318 8.48 -1.85 -13.32
C TYR A 318 9.64 -2.75 -12.94
N GLN A 319 10.88 -2.42 -13.34
CA GLN A 319 12.11 -3.07 -12.90
C GLN A 319 12.20 -3.10 -11.37
N VAL A 320 12.01 -1.94 -10.73
CA VAL A 320 12.10 -1.83 -9.27
C VAL A 320 10.92 -2.52 -8.60
N LEU A 321 9.70 -2.34 -9.12
CA LEU A 321 8.50 -3.01 -8.59
C LEU A 321 8.64 -4.54 -8.62
N GLU A 322 9.13 -5.11 -9.72
CA GLU A 322 9.35 -6.55 -9.84
C GLU A 322 10.43 -7.03 -8.87
N GLY A 323 11.56 -6.32 -8.75
CA GLY A 323 12.61 -6.64 -7.79
C GLY A 323 12.08 -6.65 -6.35
N VAL A 324 11.27 -5.65 -5.97
CA VAL A 324 10.60 -5.60 -4.66
C VAL A 324 9.61 -6.74 -4.49
N LEU A 325 8.84 -7.09 -5.52
CA LEU A 325 7.90 -8.22 -5.44
C LEU A 325 8.64 -9.56 -5.25
N LYS A 326 9.76 -9.77 -5.94
CA LYS A 326 10.37 -11.10 -6.09
C LYS A 326 11.61 -11.35 -5.24
N HIS A 327 12.04 -10.39 -4.40
CA HIS A 327 13.18 -10.58 -3.49
C HIS A 327 12.95 -11.67 -2.42
N THR A 328 11.68 -11.97 -2.09
CA THR A 328 11.31 -13.07 -1.18
C THR A 328 10.27 -13.97 -1.83
N LYS A 329 10.24 -15.22 -1.38
CA LYS A 329 9.22 -16.20 -1.77
C LYS A 329 7.81 -15.71 -1.45
N GLY A 330 6.92 -15.82 -2.43
CA GLY A 330 5.48 -15.57 -2.30
C GLY A 330 4.75 -16.16 -3.50
N LYS A 331 3.60 -16.80 -3.28
CA LYS A 331 2.83 -17.41 -4.38
C LYS A 331 1.80 -16.43 -4.90
N VAL A 332 1.82 -16.19 -6.20
CA VAL A 332 0.82 -15.37 -6.89
C VAL A 332 -0.39 -16.24 -7.26
N LYS A 333 -1.60 -15.71 -7.09
CA LYS A 333 -2.85 -16.37 -7.48
C LYS A 333 -2.90 -16.55 -9.01
N ASN A 334 -3.45 -17.66 -9.48
CA ASN A 334 -3.42 -18.13 -10.87
C ASN A 334 -2.05 -18.60 -11.43
N CYS A 335 -1.11 -19.02 -10.57
CA CYS A 335 0.06 -19.81 -11.00
C CYS A 335 -0.36 -21.15 -11.65
N GLU A 336 0.49 -21.77 -12.49
CA GLU A 336 0.19 -23.06 -13.16
C GLU A 336 -0.21 -24.19 -12.18
N LYS A 337 0.17 -24.07 -10.90
CA LYS A 337 -0.16 -24.99 -9.80
C LYS A 337 -1.55 -24.73 -9.17
N CYS A 338 -2.34 -23.78 -9.69
CA CYS A 338 -3.61 -23.30 -9.11
C CYS A 338 -4.82 -24.23 -9.28
N ASN A 339 -4.72 -25.35 -10.00
CA ASN A 339 -5.83 -26.31 -10.16
C ASN A 339 -6.14 -27.16 -8.90
N MET A 340 -5.61 -26.83 -7.73
CA MET A 340 -5.85 -27.55 -6.46
C MET A 340 -6.62 -26.68 -5.44
N LYS A 341 -7.61 -27.29 -4.75
CA LYS A 341 -8.45 -26.71 -3.67
C LYS A 341 -7.67 -26.05 -2.50
N SER A 342 -6.36 -26.21 -2.41
CA SER A 342 -5.49 -25.64 -1.37
C SER A 342 -4.88 -24.27 -1.73
N CYS A 343 -5.09 -23.79 -2.97
CA CYS A 343 -4.47 -22.58 -3.49
C CYS A 343 -4.93 -21.28 -2.78
N SER A 344 -6.22 -21.17 -2.44
CA SER A 344 -6.80 -19.94 -1.91
C SER A 344 -6.11 -19.43 -0.63
N LYS A 345 -5.63 -20.33 0.25
CA LYS A 345 -5.07 -19.93 1.55
C LYS A 345 -3.63 -19.40 1.51
N LYS A 346 -2.86 -19.65 0.45
CA LYS A 346 -1.43 -19.29 0.39
C LYS A 346 -1.04 -18.37 -0.78
N CYS A 347 -1.96 -18.11 -1.71
CA CYS A 347 -1.69 -17.28 -2.88
C CYS A 347 -2.25 -15.87 -2.72
N PHE A 348 -1.53 -14.87 -3.22
CA PHE A 348 -1.90 -13.46 -3.16
C PHE A 348 -2.35 -12.97 -4.53
N ASP A 349 -3.44 -12.19 -4.54
CA ASP A 349 -3.95 -11.56 -5.74
C ASP A 349 -3.20 -10.24 -5.98
N VAL A 350 -2.35 -10.19 -7.00
CA VAL A 350 -1.46 -9.03 -7.24
C VAL A 350 -2.27 -7.76 -7.46
N ASP A 351 -3.47 -7.86 -8.05
CA ASP A 351 -4.32 -6.69 -8.34
C ASP A 351 -4.80 -5.98 -7.06
N GLU A 352 -4.83 -6.66 -5.90
CA GLU A 352 -5.13 -6.01 -4.61
C GLU A 352 -4.01 -5.08 -4.11
N PHE A 353 -2.78 -5.32 -4.59
CA PHE A 353 -1.57 -4.65 -4.12
C PHE A 353 -0.98 -3.72 -5.18
N LEU A 354 -1.09 -4.07 -6.46
CA LEU A 354 -0.59 -3.29 -7.58
C LEU A 354 -1.68 -2.36 -8.11
N ILE A 355 -1.77 -1.16 -7.54
CA ILE A 355 -2.75 -0.14 -7.97
C ILE A 355 -2.06 0.80 -8.96
N ASN A 356 -2.78 1.39 -9.90
CA ASN A 356 -2.22 2.34 -10.87
C ASN A 356 -1.03 1.81 -11.72
N ALA A 357 -0.87 0.49 -11.82
CA ALA A 357 0.17 -0.18 -12.61
C ALA A 357 -0.38 -1.45 -13.27
N ASP A 358 0.36 -1.97 -14.26
CA ASP A 358 -0.01 -3.16 -15.02
C ASP A 358 0.89 -4.36 -14.64
N LYS A 359 0.25 -5.44 -14.22
CA LYS A 359 0.93 -6.66 -13.78
C LYS A 359 1.65 -7.42 -14.89
N GLU A 360 1.32 -7.14 -16.16
CA GLU A 360 1.99 -7.79 -17.31
C GLU A 360 3.50 -7.51 -17.31
N TYR A 361 3.91 -6.31 -16.87
CA TYR A 361 5.32 -5.91 -16.79
C TYR A 361 6.07 -6.44 -15.55
N LEU A 362 5.40 -7.20 -14.67
CA LEU A 362 6.02 -7.87 -13.54
C LEU A 362 6.42 -9.32 -13.84
N PHE A 363 6.10 -9.82 -15.04
CA PHE A 363 6.45 -11.16 -15.52
C PHE A 363 6.18 -12.26 -14.48
N LEU A 364 4.94 -12.32 -13.98
CA LEU A 364 4.51 -13.16 -12.86
C LEU A 364 4.65 -14.68 -13.11
N LYS A 365 4.96 -15.09 -14.35
CA LYS A 365 5.32 -16.47 -14.70
C LYS A 365 6.59 -16.95 -13.98
N TYR A 366 7.55 -16.05 -13.73
CA TYR A 366 8.81 -16.36 -13.09
C TYR A 366 8.73 -16.09 -11.58
N GLU A 367 9.13 -17.07 -10.77
CA GLU A 367 9.18 -16.92 -9.30
C GLU A 367 10.32 -16.00 -8.83
N PHE A 368 11.30 -15.72 -9.70
CA PHE A 368 12.45 -14.84 -9.49
C PHE A 368 12.36 -13.57 -10.34
N ALA A 369 13.16 -12.55 -9.96
CA ALA A 369 13.28 -11.31 -10.71
C ALA A 369 13.89 -11.57 -12.09
N THR A 370 13.24 -11.05 -13.13
CA THR A 370 13.74 -11.17 -14.51
C THR A 370 14.85 -10.16 -14.84
N THR A 371 15.32 -9.39 -13.86
CA THR A 371 16.55 -8.58 -13.94
C THR A 371 17.65 -9.21 -13.09
N LEU A 372 18.90 -9.13 -13.55
CA LEU A 372 20.04 -9.57 -12.75
C LEU A 372 20.18 -8.72 -11.47
N GLU A 373 19.88 -7.43 -11.55
CA GLU A 373 19.87 -6.51 -10.42
C GLU A 373 18.86 -6.93 -9.34
N GLY A 374 17.67 -7.41 -9.75
CA GLY A 374 16.67 -7.95 -8.82
C GLY A 374 17.09 -9.27 -8.18
N GLN A 375 17.72 -10.16 -8.96
CA GLN A 375 18.29 -11.41 -8.42
C GLN A 375 19.42 -11.13 -7.41
N ILE A 376 20.26 -10.12 -7.68
CA ILE A 376 21.29 -9.66 -6.73
C ILE A 376 20.67 -9.23 -5.40
N VAL A 377 19.60 -8.43 -5.42
CA VAL A 377 18.99 -7.98 -4.16
C VAL A 377 18.42 -9.15 -3.37
N SER A 378 17.77 -10.11 -4.03
CA SER A 378 17.26 -11.32 -3.38
C SER A 378 18.37 -12.06 -2.61
N ILE A 379 19.55 -12.22 -3.21
CA ILE A 379 20.67 -12.93 -2.58
C ILE A 379 21.39 -12.04 -1.54
N ALA A 380 21.49 -10.74 -1.79
CA ALA A 380 22.08 -9.79 -0.85
C ALA A 380 21.27 -9.72 0.46
N ASP A 381 19.94 -9.79 0.38
CA ASP A 381 19.04 -9.88 1.54
C ASP A 381 19.34 -11.13 2.38
N GLU A 382 19.44 -12.29 1.72
CA GLU A 382 19.77 -13.56 2.38
C GLU A 382 21.14 -13.52 3.08
N ILE A 383 22.16 -12.94 2.43
CA ILE A 383 23.52 -12.81 3.00
C ILE A 383 23.54 -11.83 4.17
N ALA A 384 22.89 -10.67 4.03
CA ALA A 384 22.83 -9.68 5.10
C ALA A 384 22.16 -10.28 6.35
N GLN A 385 21.04 -10.98 6.15
CA GLN A 385 20.36 -11.70 7.23
C GLN A 385 21.28 -12.74 7.89
N ARG A 386 22.04 -13.51 7.12
CA ARG A 386 23.01 -14.47 7.67
C ARG A 386 24.17 -13.84 8.41
N GLY A 387 24.68 -12.70 7.93
CA GLY A 387 25.70 -11.93 8.64
C GLY A 387 25.18 -11.42 9.98
N HIS A 388 23.94 -10.94 10.03
CA HIS A 388 23.31 -10.46 11.26
C HIS A 388 23.05 -11.56 12.26
N ASP A 389 22.47 -12.66 11.80
CA ASP A 389 22.18 -13.82 12.64
C ASP A 389 23.47 -14.35 13.28
N LEU A 390 24.58 -14.34 12.53
CA LEU A 390 25.90 -14.73 13.04
C LEU A 390 26.39 -13.73 14.11
N ASP A 391 26.37 -12.43 13.81
CA ASP A 391 26.77 -11.37 14.75
C ASP A 391 25.95 -11.41 16.05
N ASP A 392 24.64 -11.62 15.93
CA ASP A 392 23.70 -11.68 17.05
C ASP A 392 23.95 -12.93 17.92
N ALA A 393 24.17 -14.10 17.31
CA ALA A 393 24.46 -15.33 18.03
C ALA A 393 25.76 -15.23 18.87
N PHE A 394 26.79 -14.59 18.33
CA PHE A 394 28.03 -14.35 19.07
C PHE A 394 27.86 -13.27 20.15
N ALA A 395 27.12 -12.20 19.87
CA ALA A 395 26.86 -11.14 20.84
C ALA A 395 26.05 -11.63 22.05
N ALA A 396 25.07 -12.51 21.81
CA ALA A 396 24.25 -13.14 22.85
C ALA A 396 25.01 -14.22 23.66
N LYS A 397 26.24 -14.58 23.24
CA LYS A 397 27.02 -15.72 23.77
C LYS A 397 26.34 -17.08 23.59
N ASP A 398 25.40 -17.17 22.65
CA ASP A 398 24.71 -18.41 22.28
C ASP A 398 25.59 -19.32 21.41
N LEU A 399 26.58 -18.72 20.75
CA LEU A 399 27.61 -19.37 19.94
C LEU A 399 29.00 -18.82 20.29
N THR A 400 29.92 -19.72 20.56
CA THR A 400 31.34 -19.41 20.79
C THR A 400 32.20 -19.75 19.58
N PHE A 401 33.42 -19.17 19.51
CA PHE A 401 34.35 -19.44 18.42
C PHE A 401 34.75 -20.92 18.35
N ASP A 402 34.97 -21.55 19.49
CA ASP A 402 35.35 -22.97 19.56
C ASP A 402 34.18 -23.89 19.19
N GLU A 403 32.94 -23.53 19.54
CA GLU A 403 31.75 -24.25 19.06
C GLU A 403 31.61 -24.16 17.53
N LEU A 404 31.76 -22.96 16.95
CA LEU A 404 31.68 -22.78 15.50
C LEU A 404 32.80 -23.56 14.80
N LEU A 405 34.03 -23.51 15.32
CA LEU A 405 35.16 -24.29 14.81
C LEU A 405 34.86 -25.79 14.84
N SER A 406 34.32 -26.29 15.95
CA SER A 406 33.91 -27.69 16.10
C SER A 406 32.83 -28.06 15.06
N CYS A 407 31.85 -27.19 14.82
CA CYS A 407 30.85 -27.38 13.78
C CYS A 407 31.47 -27.45 12.36
N CYS A 408 32.49 -26.64 12.08
CA CYS A 408 33.21 -26.66 10.82
C CYS A 408 34.00 -27.96 10.63
N GLU A 409 34.53 -28.57 11.69
CA GLU A 409 35.25 -29.85 11.63
C GLU A 409 34.32 -31.02 11.29
N ILE A 410 33.13 -31.07 11.90
CA ILE A 410 32.15 -32.16 11.69
C ILE A 410 31.69 -32.23 10.23
N ARG A 411 31.45 -31.08 9.59
CA ARG A 411 30.93 -31.01 8.21
C ARG A 411 31.99 -30.65 7.16
N LYS A 412 33.27 -30.53 7.55
CA LYS A 412 34.39 -30.16 6.68
C LYS A 412 34.17 -28.83 5.93
N MET A 413 33.69 -27.79 6.62
CA MET A 413 33.55 -26.44 6.05
C MET A 413 34.91 -25.74 5.98
N LYS A 414 35.78 -26.21 5.08
CA LYS A 414 37.15 -25.72 4.97
C LYS A 414 37.24 -24.20 4.81
N PRO A 415 36.43 -23.53 3.96
CA PRO A 415 36.53 -22.08 3.79
C PRO A 415 36.30 -21.28 5.09
N ILE A 416 35.27 -21.64 5.86
CA ILE A 416 34.96 -20.95 7.13
C ILE A 416 36.00 -21.28 8.20
N ARG A 417 36.51 -22.52 8.22
CA ARG A 417 37.61 -22.90 9.10
C ARG A 417 38.87 -22.09 8.80
N ASP A 418 39.25 -21.96 7.54
CA ASP A 418 40.44 -21.21 7.13
C ASP A 418 40.33 -19.73 7.56
N ILE A 419 39.12 -19.15 7.49
CA ILE A 419 38.82 -17.81 8.03
C ILE A 419 39.02 -17.76 9.55
N LEU A 420 38.47 -18.71 10.31
CA LEU A 420 38.61 -18.78 11.76
C LEU A 420 40.09 -18.90 12.19
N ASP A 421 40.82 -19.81 11.55
CA ASP A 421 42.24 -20.07 11.82
C ASP A 421 43.09 -18.82 11.52
N LYS A 422 42.81 -18.13 10.40
CA LYS A 422 43.46 -16.86 10.03
C LYS A 422 43.21 -15.77 11.08
N ILE A 423 41.96 -15.55 11.48
CA ILE A 423 41.61 -14.53 12.49
C ILE A 423 42.31 -14.82 13.83
N LYS A 424 42.33 -16.08 14.25
CA LYS A 424 43.00 -16.51 15.50
C LYS A 424 44.52 -16.30 15.43
N SER A 425 45.13 -16.61 14.29
CA SER A 425 46.55 -16.37 14.03
C SER A 425 46.91 -14.88 14.06
N ASP A 426 46.12 -14.04 13.37
CA ASP A 426 46.32 -12.60 13.33
C ASP A 426 46.18 -11.95 14.72
N LEU A 427 45.22 -12.41 15.53
CA LEU A 427 45.07 -11.96 16.91
C LEU A 427 46.31 -12.29 17.74
N ASN A 428 46.80 -13.53 17.66
CA ASN A 428 47.98 -13.97 18.41
C ASN A 428 49.24 -13.21 17.98
N ARG A 429 49.42 -12.96 16.68
CA ARG A 429 50.52 -12.15 16.16
C ARG A 429 50.50 -10.74 16.78
N MET A 430 49.34 -10.09 16.76
CA MET A 430 49.19 -8.73 17.29
C MET A 430 49.38 -8.67 18.82
N LYS A 431 48.98 -9.71 19.56
CA LYS A 431 49.28 -9.85 20.98
C LYS A 431 50.79 -9.95 21.24
N ASN A 432 51.50 -10.71 20.42
CA ASN A 432 52.96 -10.80 20.50
C ASN A 432 53.66 -9.47 20.16
N GLU A 433 53.01 -8.61 19.36
CA GLU A 433 53.44 -7.23 19.09
C GLU A 433 53.02 -6.24 20.21
N ASN A 434 52.55 -6.73 21.36
CA ASN A 434 52.07 -5.95 22.51
C ASN A 434 50.91 -4.97 22.18
N LYS A 435 50.09 -5.28 21.17
CA LYS A 435 48.87 -4.51 20.90
C LYS A 435 47.81 -4.79 21.97
N VAL A 436 47.28 -3.73 22.57
CA VAL A 436 46.17 -3.80 23.53
C VAL A 436 44.84 -3.71 22.78
N PHE A 437 43.92 -4.62 23.10
CA PHE A 437 42.57 -4.65 22.55
C PHE A 437 41.56 -4.22 23.61
N ILE A 438 40.58 -3.40 23.21
CA ILE A 438 39.50 -2.95 24.11
C ILE A 438 38.55 -4.11 24.42
N ASP A 439 38.11 -4.82 23.37
CA ASP A 439 37.28 -6.02 23.46
C ASP A 439 37.69 -7.00 22.36
N GLU A 440 38.40 -8.06 22.74
CA GLU A 440 38.86 -9.09 21.81
C GLU A 440 37.70 -9.85 21.17
N ASN A 441 36.65 -10.17 21.94
CA ASN A 441 35.52 -10.96 21.46
C ASN A 441 34.72 -10.17 20.43
N SER A 442 34.43 -8.90 20.71
CA SER A 442 33.74 -8.02 19.76
C SER A 442 34.54 -7.80 18.48
N MET A 443 35.87 -7.64 18.59
CA MET A 443 36.73 -7.51 17.41
C MET A 443 36.78 -8.80 16.58
N MET A 444 36.97 -9.95 17.22
CA MET A 444 36.98 -11.26 16.54
C MET A 444 35.65 -11.49 15.82
N ARG A 445 34.52 -11.23 16.49
CA ARG A 445 33.17 -11.34 15.91
C ARG A 445 33.03 -10.45 14.67
N SER A 446 33.37 -9.18 14.78
CA SER A 446 33.28 -8.22 13.66
C SER A 446 34.14 -8.67 12.46
N ARG A 447 35.36 -9.17 12.71
CA ARG A 447 36.23 -9.71 11.66
C ARG A 447 35.67 -10.97 11.03
N LEU A 448 35.14 -11.89 11.83
CA LEU A 448 34.53 -13.12 11.34
C LEU A 448 33.35 -12.81 10.42
N VAL A 449 32.40 -11.99 10.87
CA VAL A 449 31.24 -11.58 10.06
C VAL A 449 31.71 -10.94 8.74
N SER A 450 32.68 -10.02 8.80
CA SER A 450 33.22 -9.36 7.61
C SER A 450 33.86 -10.34 6.60
N GLU A 451 34.69 -11.27 7.07
CA GLU A 451 35.37 -12.24 6.19
C GLU A 451 34.40 -13.29 5.63
N VAL A 452 33.37 -13.69 6.41
CA VAL A 452 32.29 -14.58 5.94
C VAL A 452 31.47 -13.91 4.84
N LEU A 453 31.09 -12.64 5.02
CA LEU A 453 30.40 -11.87 3.98
C LEU A 453 31.26 -11.75 2.72
N ALA A 454 32.54 -11.43 2.87
CA ALA A 454 33.48 -11.35 1.75
C ALA A 454 33.64 -12.68 1.00
N TYR A 455 33.66 -13.81 1.72
CA TYR A 455 33.66 -15.14 1.13
C TYR A 455 32.42 -15.36 0.25
N PHE A 456 31.22 -15.13 0.78
CA PHE A 456 29.98 -15.31 0.02
C PHE A 456 29.89 -14.39 -1.20
N MET A 457 30.29 -13.12 -1.05
CA MET A 457 30.29 -12.19 -2.19
C MET A 457 31.23 -12.68 -3.30
N LYS A 458 32.43 -13.16 -2.95
CA LYS A 458 33.38 -13.70 -3.93
C LYS A 458 32.86 -14.97 -4.59
N ASP A 459 32.24 -15.87 -3.83
CA ASP A 459 31.63 -17.09 -4.33
C ASP A 459 30.55 -16.78 -5.38
N ILE A 460 29.63 -15.87 -5.05
CA ILE A 460 28.56 -15.45 -5.95
C ILE A 460 29.11 -14.80 -7.20
N VAL A 461 30.05 -13.87 -7.09
CA VAL A 461 30.64 -13.22 -8.27
C VAL A 461 31.26 -14.27 -9.19
N SER A 462 32.07 -15.19 -8.64
CA SER A 462 32.71 -16.24 -9.43
C SER A 462 31.70 -17.17 -10.13
N GLN A 463 30.70 -17.65 -9.39
CA GLN A 463 29.69 -18.55 -9.95
C GLN A 463 28.78 -17.82 -10.96
N SER A 464 28.34 -16.61 -10.62
CA SER A 464 27.39 -15.84 -11.44
C SER A 464 28.03 -15.31 -12.71
N SER A 465 29.31 -14.91 -12.69
CA SER A 465 30.04 -14.58 -13.93
C SER A 465 30.05 -15.74 -14.91
N THR A 466 30.24 -16.97 -14.43
CA THR A 466 30.21 -18.18 -15.28
C THR A 466 28.82 -18.40 -15.88
N ASN A 467 27.76 -18.24 -15.08
CA ASN A 467 26.38 -18.40 -15.56
C ASN A 467 26.01 -17.32 -16.58
N ILE A 468 26.36 -16.06 -16.31
CA ILE A 468 26.12 -14.91 -17.20
C ILE A 468 26.79 -15.13 -18.55
N SER A 469 28.06 -15.54 -18.57
CA SER A 469 28.77 -15.82 -19.83
C SER A 469 28.21 -17.01 -20.61
N SER A 470 27.46 -17.89 -19.96
CA SER A 470 26.87 -19.09 -20.57
C SER A 470 25.41 -18.89 -21.01
N TYR A 471 24.81 -17.74 -20.69
CA TYR A 471 23.41 -17.45 -21.00
C TYR A 471 23.21 -17.22 -22.50
N ASN A 472 22.17 -17.83 -23.06
CA ASN A 472 21.84 -17.68 -24.48
C ASN A 472 21.07 -16.38 -24.72
N THR A 473 21.76 -15.34 -25.19
CA THR A 473 21.16 -14.04 -25.52
C THR A 473 20.27 -14.04 -26.75
N ASP A 474 20.28 -15.09 -27.58
CA ASP A 474 19.45 -15.14 -28.80
C ASP A 474 18.01 -15.61 -28.53
N ASN A 475 17.62 -15.77 -27.26
CA ASN A 475 16.26 -16.19 -26.92
C ASN A 475 15.23 -15.07 -27.11
N GLU A 476 13.99 -15.46 -27.40
CA GLU A 476 12.89 -14.53 -27.71
C GLU A 476 12.57 -13.58 -26.54
N PHE A 477 12.66 -14.05 -25.31
CA PHE A 477 12.30 -13.27 -24.12
C PHE A 477 13.29 -12.11 -23.89
N TYR A 478 14.58 -12.40 -23.95
CA TYR A 478 15.64 -11.39 -23.83
C TYR A 478 15.58 -10.38 -24.98
N ASN A 479 15.48 -10.85 -26.23
CA ASN A 479 15.42 -9.98 -27.40
C ASN A 479 14.21 -9.03 -27.39
N LYS A 480 13.10 -9.44 -26.76
CA LYS A 480 11.87 -8.63 -26.72
C LYS A 480 11.82 -7.66 -25.54
N TYR A 481 12.29 -8.08 -24.36
CA TYR A 481 12.08 -7.32 -23.12
C TYR A 481 13.37 -6.85 -22.45
N HIS A 482 14.54 -7.26 -22.96
CA HIS A 482 15.82 -7.14 -22.28
C HIS A 482 15.78 -7.74 -20.87
N ARG A 483 15.05 -8.85 -20.69
CA ARG A 483 14.86 -9.54 -19.41
C ARG A 483 15.34 -10.98 -19.49
N ILE A 484 15.68 -11.55 -18.34
CA ILE A 484 16.28 -12.88 -18.18
C ILE A 484 15.23 -13.86 -17.66
N ASP A 485 15.15 -15.03 -18.29
CA ASP A 485 14.23 -16.13 -17.98
C ASP A 485 14.87 -17.27 -17.18
N GLU A 486 16.08 -17.06 -16.66
CA GLU A 486 16.84 -17.98 -15.82
C GLU A 486 17.40 -17.30 -14.56
N GLU A 487 17.60 -18.06 -13.48
CA GLU A 487 18.37 -17.61 -12.30
C GLU A 487 19.87 -17.74 -12.57
N LEU A 488 20.52 -16.62 -12.85
CA LEU A 488 21.95 -16.56 -13.16
C LEU A 488 22.78 -16.09 -11.96
N ILE A 489 22.20 -15.31 -11.05
CA ILE A 489 22.87 -14.92 -9.81
C ILE A 489 22.59 -16.00 -8.77
N LYS A 490 23.63 -16.73 -8.35
CA LYS A 490 23.53 -17.82 -7.36
C LYS A 490 24.86 -18.11 -6.69
N PHE A 491 24.79 -18.75 -5.53
CA PHE A 491 25.95 -19.36 -4.89
C PHE A 491 26.48 -20.55 -5.69
N SER A 492 27.74 -20.91 -5.47
CA SER A 492 28.21 -22.25 -5.83
C SER A 492 27.55 -23.31 -4.95
N ASP A 493 27.65 -24.59 -5.33
CA ASP A 493 27.14 -25.69 -4.51
C ASP A 493 27.75 -25.71 -3.10
N GLU A 494 29.04 -25.36 -2.98
CA GLU A 494 29.74 -25.24 -1.70
C GLU A 494 29.23 -24.03 -0.90
N GLY A 495 29.09 -22.87 -1.55
CA GLY A 495 28.56 -21.65 -0.94
C GLY A 495 27.15 -21.84 -0.38
N GLN A 496 26.25 -22.41 -1.18
CA GLN A 496 24.87 -22.69 -0.76
C GLN A 496 24.82 -23.67 0.42
N PHE A 497 25.67 -24.71 0.40
CA PHE A 497 25.77 -25.66 1.51
C PHE A 497 26.20 -24.97 2.80
N ILE A 498 27.24 -24.12 2.74
CA ILE A 498 27.76 -23.38 3.89
C ILE A 498 26.68 -22.44 4.45
N LEU A 499 25.99 -21.71 3.59
CA LEU A 499 24.90 -20.79 3.96
C LEU A 499 23.78 -21.50 4.74
N ASN A 500 23.26 -22.61 4.18
CA ASN A 500 22.20 -23.41 4.79
C ASN A 500 22.62 -24.03 6.13
N TYR A 501 23.90 -24.41 6.25
CA TYR A 501 24.41 -24.99 7.48
C TYR A 501 24.62 -23.94 8.58
N LEU A 502 25.09 -22.74 8.26
CA LEU A 502 25.14 -21.61 9.20
C LEU A 502 23.75 -21.30 9.75
N GLU A 503 22.74 -21.25 8.88
CA GLU A 503 21.34 -21.10 9.31
C GLU A 503 20.92 -22.17 10.31
N THR A 504 21.26 -23.44 10.03
CA THR A 504 20.90 -24.57 10.90
C THR A 504 21.55 -24.45 12.29
N ILE A 505 22.78 -23.93 12.37
CA ILE A 505 23.47 -23.71 13.64
C ILE A 505 22.78 -22.59 14.42
N ILE A 506 22.54 -21.45 13.77
CA ILE A 506 22.05 -20.24 14.43
C ILE A 506 20.58 -20.38 14.83
N SER A 507 19.73 -20.88 13.93
CA SER A 507 18.28 -21.03 14.17
C SER A 507 17.96 -21.88 15.40
N LYS A 508 18.71 -22.96 15.66
CA LYS A 508 18.52 -23.81 16.84
C LYS A 508 18.67 -23.06 18.15
N LYS A 509 19.56 -22.07 18.19
CA LYS A 509 19.91 -21.30 19.38
C LYS A 509 18.98 -20.10 19.58
N VAL A 510 18.65 -19.37 18.51
CA VAL A 510 17.88 -18.12 18.59
C VAL A 510 16.36 -18.34 18.70
N ILE A 511 15.79 -19.25 17.91
CA ILE A 511 14.32 -19.42 17.77
C ILE A 511 13.69 -19.94 19.07
N ASN A 512 14.42 -20.73 19.86
CA ASN A 512 13.90 -21.33 21.09
C ASN A 512 14.13 -20.46 22.34
N SER A 513 14.54 -19.19 22.17
CA SER A 513 14.78 -18.30 23.31
C SER A 513 13.47 -17.81 23.93
N PHE A 514 13.45 -17.75 25.27
CA PHE A 514 12.32 -17.25 26.06
C PHE A 514 11.95 -15.79 25.69
N GLU A 515 12.96 -14.97 25.38
CA GLU A 515 12.82 -13.55 25.08
C GLU A 515 12.09 -13.31 23.75
N VAL A 516 12.52 -14.01 22.69
CA VAL A 516 11.88 -13.95 21.37
C VAL A 516 10.43 -14.41 21.46
N ALA A 517 10.16 -15.52 22.16
CA ALA A 517 8.80 -16.02 22.34
C ALA A 517 7.88 -15.02 23.07
N ARG A 518 8.38 -14.35 24.12
CA ARG A 518 7.62 -13.33 24.86
C ARG A 518 7.34 -12.09 24.01
N PHE A 519 8.31 -11.66 23.20
CA PHE A 519 8.12 -10.53 22.29
C PHE A 519 7.09 -10.87 21.21
N ASP A 520 7.21 -12.04 20.59
CA ASP A 520 6.30 -12.47 19.52
C ASP A 520 4.85 -12.54 20.03
N ASP A 521 4.61 -13.09 21.22
CA ASP A 521 3.27 -13.14 21.80
C ASP A 521 2.72 -11.74 22.11
N LYS A 522 3.55 -10.85 22.67
CA LYS A 522 3.17 -9.45 22.92
C LYS A 522 2.83 -8.70 21.62
N ALA A 523 3.68 -8.84 20.59
CA ALA A 523 3.49 -8.23 19.29
C ALA A 523 2.18 -8.70 18.63
N LYS A 524 1.92 -10.01 18.66
CA LYS A 524 0.67 -10.61 18.19
C LYS A 524 -0.54 -9.99 18.88
N MET A 525 -0.51 -9.87 20.20
CA MET A 525 -1.61 -9.32 20.99
C MET A 525 -1.86 -7.85 20.68
N ILE A 526 -0.82 -7.03 20.52
CA ILE A 526 -0.94 -5.61 20.15
C ILE A 526 -1.62 -5.49 18.78
N VAL A 527 -1.13 -6.20 17.77
CA VAL A 527 -1.68 -6.14 16.40
C VAL A 527 -3.14 -6.59 16.35
N ILE A 528 -3.49 -7.69 17.02
CA ILE A 528 -4.89 -8.17 17.11
C ILE A 528 -5.77 -7.11 17.78
N SER A 529 -5.31 -6.51 18.87
CA SER A 529 -6.10 -5.57 19.65
C SER A 529 -6.34 -4.25 18.91
N LEU A 530 -5.31 -3.73 18.22
CA LEU A 530 -5.44 -2.56 17.35
C LEU A 530 -6.40 -2.83 16.19
N PHE A 531 -6.24 -3.97 15.50
CA PHE A 531 -7.16 -4.34 14.42
C PHE A 531 -8.61 -4.41 14.93
N LYS A 532 -8.84 -5.08 16.07
CA LYS A 532 -10.17 -5.17 16.70
C LYS A 532 -10.74 -3.80 17.04
N ALA A 533 -9.92 -2.91 17.61
CA ALA A 533 -10.36 -1.57 17.98
C ALA A 533 -10.85 -0.80 16.74
N TYR A 534 -10.02 -0.75 15.71
CA TYR A 534 -10.35 -0.03 14.47
C TYR A 534 -11.49 -0.66 13.69
N TYR A 535 -11.63 -1.99 13.73
CA TYR A 535 -12.75 -2.65 13.07
C TYR A 535 -14.07 -2.39 13.79
N ASN A 536 -14.09 -2.51 15.12
CA ASN A 536 -15.32 -2.34 15.91
C ASN A 536 -15.75 -0.87 16.01
N ASN A 537 -14.79 0.06 15.98
CA ASN A 537 -15.04 1.49 15.94
C ASN A 537 -14.08 2.17 14.95
N PRO A 538 -14.43 2.20 13.65
CA PRO A 538 -13.58 2.81 12.62
C PRO A 538 -13.26 4.28 12.87
N LYS A 539 -14.06 5.00 13.67
CA LYS A 539 -13.78 6.40 14.05
C LYS A 539 -12.51 6.58 14.89
N LEU A 540 -11.94 5.50 15.42
CA LEU A 540 -10.63 5.52 16.10
C LEU A 540 -9.46 5.66 15.10
N LEU A 541 -9.67 5.41 13.82
CA LEU A 541 -8.64 5.60 12.80
C LEU A 541 -8.34 7.09 12.61
N PRO A 542 -7.08 7.46 12.28
CA PRO A 542 -6.75 8.85 11.98
C PRO A 542 -7.54 9.41 10.80
N ASP A 543 -7.78 10.73 10.82
CA ASP A 543 -8.52 11.47 9.78
C ASP A 543 -8.07 11.17 8.35
N GLY A 544 -6.75 11.08 8.12
CA GLY A 544 -6.20 10.75 6.81
C GLY A 544 -6.58 9.35 6.33
N THR A 545 -6.66 8.36 7.24
CA THR A 545 -7.10 7.00 6.94
C THR A 545 -8.60 6.96 6.66
N LEU A 546 -9.42 7.65 7.45
CA LEU A 546 -10.86 7.79 7.20
C LEU A 546 -11.15 8.44 5.85
N THR A 547 -10.41 9.50 5.52
CA THR A 547 -10.49 10.19 4.21
C THR A 547 -10.13 9.24 3.06
N ARG A 548 -9.11 8.39 3.26
CA ARG A 548 -8.73 7.36 2.28
C ARG A 548 -9.82 6.31 2.11
N ILE A 549 -10.40 5.78 3.19
CA ILE A 549 -11.51 4.82 3.11
C ILE A 549 -12.68 5.46 2.33
N TYR A 550 -13.04 6.70 2.64
CA TYR A 550 -14.07 7.43 1.91
C TYR A 550 -13.75 7.56 0.41
N ARG A 551 -12.53 7.97 0.06
CA ARG A 551 -12.05 8.04 -1.34
C ARG A 551 -12.17 6.70 -2.05
N ASP A 552 -11.76 5.62 -1.39
CA ASP A 552 -11.71 4.28 -1.99
C ASP A 552 -13.12 3.73 -2.20
N ILE A 553 -14.04 3.97 -1.26
CA ILE A 553 -15.46 3.64 -1.42
C ILE A 553 -16.07 4.42 -2.60
N ARG A 554 -15.74 5.71 -2.76
CA ARG A 554 -16.23 6.54 -3.90
C ARG A 554 -15.81 6.03 -5.27
N ARG A 555 -14.78 5.16 -5.36
CA ARG A 555 -14.36 4.55 -6.63
C ARG A 555 -15.25 3.38 -7.04
N VAL A 556 -15.97 2.77 -6.10
CA VAL A 556 -16.75 1.55 -6.31
C VAL A 556 -18.23 1.67 -5.98
N SER A 557 -18.64 2.71 -5.23
CA SER A 557 -20.02 2.97 -4.86
C SER A 557 -20.37 4.45 -4.98
N LYS A 558 -21.60 4.74 -5.39
CA LYS A 558 -22.22 6.06 -5.35
C LYS A 558 -22.90 6.36 -4.01
N ASN A 559 -23.13 5.34 -3.18
CA ASN A 559 -23.71 5.49 -1.85
C ASN A 559 -22.60 5.75 -0.84
N VAL A 560 -22.28 7.02 -0.61
CA VAL A 560 -21.14 7.42 0.22
C VAL A 560 -21.49 8.52 1.20
N ILE A 561 -20.76 8.56 2.30
CA ILE A 561 -20.79 9.66 3.27
C ILE A 561 -19.36 10.00 3.68
N ASP A 562 -19.06 11.28 3.79
CA ASP A 562 -17.79 11.74 4.35
C ASP A 562 -17.81 11.45 5.86
N PHE A 563 -16.91 10.58 6.32
CA PHE A 563 -16.85 10.16 7.72
C PHE A 563 -16.42 11.26 8.70
N ARG A 564 -16.00 12.44 8.21
CA ARG A 564 -15.61 13.58 9.03
C ARG A 564 -16.68 14.67 9.04
N ASN A 565 -17.24 14.98 7.88
CA ASN A 565 -18.14 16.11 7.70
C ASN A 565 -19.62 15.72 7.54
N GLY A 566 -19.93 14.41 7.52
CA GLY A 566 -21.30 13.91 7.44
C GLY A 566 -22.06 14.00 8.76
N ASP A 567 -23.37 13.75 8.69
CA ASP A 567 -24.23 13.64 9.87
C ASP A 567 -23.73 12.53 10.82
N PRO A 568 -23.51 12.79 12.12
CA PRO A 568 -22.94 11.82 13.05
C PRO A 568 -23.73 10.51 13.16
N LYS A 569 -25.07 10.58 13.05
CA LYS A 569 -25.92 9.39 13.10
C LYS A 569 -25.76 8.56 11.83
N LEU A 570 -25.87 9.18 10.65
CA LEU A 570 -25.68 8.48 9.37
C LEU A 570 -24.28 7.86 9.24
N ILE A 571 -23.23 8.54 9.71
CA ILE A 571 -21.88 7.97 9.72
C ILE A 571 -21.84 6.71 10.58
N THR A 572 -22.45 6.76 11.77
CA THR A 572 -22.47 5.60 12.69
C THR A 572 -23.23 4.43 12.08
N ASP A 573 -24.39 4.70 11.48
CA ASP A 573 -25.23 3.70 10.82
C ASP A 573 -24.49 3.09 9.62
N GLU A 574 -23.86 3.90 8.77
CA GLU A 574 -23.08 3.44 7.61
C GLU A 574 -21.90 2.57 8.03
N LEU A 575 -21.08 3.02 9.00
CA LEU A 575 -19.95 2.24 9.48
C LEU A 575 -20.40 0.92 10.12
N TYR A 576 -21.51 0.93 10.86
CA TYR A 576 -22.12 -0.28 11.40
C TYR A 576 -22.53 -1.23 10.28
N SER A 577 -23.22 -0.73 9.24
CA SER A 577 -23.61 -1.54 8.08
C SER A 577 -22.40 -2.12 7.35
N ILE A 578 -21.34 -1.33 7.15
CA ILE A 578 -20.09 -1.82 6.55
C ILE A 578 -19.52 -2.99 7.38
N CYS A 579 -19.47 -2.86 8.70
CA CYS A 579 -18.88 -3.89 9.56
C CYS A 579 -19.75 -5.12 9.73
N PHE A 580 -21.07 -4.97 9.89
CA PHE A 580 -21.91 -6.03 10.45
C PHE A 580 -23.06 -6.49 9.54
N SER A 581 -23.27 -5.90 8.36
CA SER A 581 -24.30 -6.39 7.43
C SER A 581 -24.02 -7.84 7.01
N GLU A 582 -25.06 -8.67 7.00
CA GLU A 582 -24.91 -10.04 6.50
C GLU A 582 -24.71 -10.03 4.98
N PRO A 583 -23.84 -10.92 4.44
CA PRO A 583 -23.72 -11.06 3.00
C PRO A 583 -25.05 -11.55 2.42
N LYS A 584 -25.49 -10.94 1.32
CA LYS A 584 -26.59 -11.52 0.53
C LYS A 584 -26.12 -12.86 -0.04
N MET A 585 -27.04 -13.82 -0.10
CA MET A 585 -26.79 -15.12 -0.72
C MET A 585 -27.49 -15.14 -2.08
N GLU A 586 -26.77 -15.51 -3.12
CA GLU A 586 -27.31 -15.82 -4.45
C GLU A 586 -26.96 -17.28 -4.75
N ASP A 587 -27.98 -18.10 -5.05
CA ASP A 587 -27.84 -19.53 -5.38
C ASP A 587 -27.03 -20.39 -4.37
N GLY A 588 -27.01 -19.98 -3.09
CA GLY A 588 -26.31 -20.69 -2.01
C GLY A 588 -24.85 -20.24 -1.79
N ASP A 589 -24.34 -19.36 -2.65
CA ASP A 589 -23.04 -18.70 -2.50
C ASP A 589 -23.21 -17.23 -2.09
N ILE A 590 -22.15 -16.64 -1.54
CA ILE A 590 -22.16 -15.24 -1.13
C ILE A 590 -22.08 -14.36 -2.38
N ASP A 591 -22.99 -13.40 -2.48
CA ASP A 591 -22.89 -12.30 -3.43
C ASP A 591 -21.69 -11.41 -3.03
N LEU A 592 -20.54 -11.69 -3.63
CA LEU A 592 -19.32 -10.90 -3.47
C LEU A 592 -19.44 -9.51 -4.16
N ALA A 593 -20.45 -9.30 -5.01
CA ALA A 593 -20.79 -8.01 -5.60
C ALA A 593 -21.69 -7.17 -4.69
N ASN A 594 -22.11 -7.70 -3.53
CA ASN A 594 -22.81 -6.96 -2.51
C ASN A 594 -22.00 -5.73 -2.09
N GLU A 595 -22.63 -4.55 -2.20
CA GLU A 595 -21.99 -3.26 -1.96
C GLU A 595 -21.32 -3.16 -0.58
N TYR A 596 -21.95 -3.66 0.48
CA TYR A 596 -21.40 -3.60 1.83
C TYR A 596 -20.25 -4.58 2.04
N ILE A 597 -20.20 -5.69 1.28
CA ILE A 597 -19.05 -6.60 1.30
C ILE A 597 -17.85 -5.94 0.62
N ILE A 598 -18.05 -5.25 -0.51
CA ILE A 598 -16.99 -4.47 -1.17
C ILE A 598 -16.48 -3.37 -0.24
N LYS A 599 -17.38 -2.57 0.36
CA LYS A 599 -17.03 -1.54 1.35
C LYS A 599 -16.28 -2.13 2.55
N ARG A 600 -16.69 -3.31 3.04
CA ARG A 600 -16.01 -4.01 4.14
C ARG A 600 -14.59 -4.41 3.75
N LYS A 601 -14.38 -4.94 2.55
CA LYS A 601 -13.03 -5.26 2.05
C LYS A 601 -12.14 -4.02 1.99
N ILE A 602 -12.68 -2.88 1.54
CA ILE A 602 -11.98 -1.59 1.52
C ILE A 602 -11.61 -1.15 2.94
N LEU A 603 -12.56 -1.19 3.89
CA LEU A 603 -12.31 -0.86 5.29
C LEU A 603 -11.22 -1.74 5.89
N VAL A 604 -11.35 -3.06 5.74
CA VAL A 604 -10.40 -4.05 6.27
C VAL A 604 -9.00 -3.82 5.69
N ARG A 605 -8.88 -3.66 4.36
CA ARG A 605 -7.58 -3.40 3.73
C ARG A 605 -6.96 -2.08 4.21
N ASN A 606 -7.75 -1.02 4.39
CA ASN A 606 -7.26 0.26 4.89
C ASN A 606 -6.85 0.21 6.38
N ILE A 607 -7.52 -0.60 7.22
CA ILE A 607 -7.06 -0.87 8.59
C ILE A 607 -5.69 -1.55 8.56
N VAL A 608 -5.51 -2.54 7.67
CA VAL A 608 -4.23 -3.25 7.50
C VAL A 608 -3.14 -2.32 6.95
N ASP A 609 -3.45 -1.47 5.96
CA ASP A 609 -2.53 -0.45 5.44
C ASP A 609 -2.08 0.50 6.55
N HIS A 610 -3.01 0.90 7.43
CA HIS A 610 -2.71 1.76 8.56
C HIS A 610 -1.79 1.09 9.58
N ILE A 611 -2.15 -0.12 10.04
CA ILE A 611 -1.36 -0.88 11.04
C ILE A 611 0.02 -1.25 10.49
N SER A 612 0.11 -1.78 9.27
CA SER A 612 1.40 -2.13 8.65
C SER A 612 2.30 -0.91 8.45
N GLY A 613 1.70 0.27 8.22
CA GLY A 613 2.41 1.54 8.12
C GLY A 613 2.87 2.15 9.45
N MET A 614 2.51 1.60 10.61
CA MET A 614 2.98 2.09 11.92
C MET A 614 4.43 1.71 12.18
N THR A 615 5.10 2.46 13.04
CA THR A 615 6.37 2.04 13.67
C THR A 615 6.06 1.23 14.93
N ASP A 616 7.06 0.52 15.46
CA ASP A 616 6.88 -0.35 16.63
C ASP A 616 6.44 0.45 17.86
N ASN A 617 7.14 1.56 18.14
CA ASN A 617 6.82 2.42 19.28
C ASN A 617 5.46 3.11 19.11
N TYR A 618 5.12 3.56 17.89
CA TYR A 618 3.80 4.12 17.62
C TYR A 618 2.70 3.09 17.90
N ALA A 619 2.83 1.86 17.39
CA ALA A 619 1.84 0.81 17.61
C ALA A 619 1.69 0.46 19.10
N ILE A 620 2.79 0.40 19.85
CA ILE A 620 2.76 0.18 21.31
C ILE A 620 2.02 1.31 22.03
N ASN A 621 2.33 2.57 21.67
CA ASN A 621 1.73 3.73 22.32
C ASN A 621 0.25 3.85 21.98
N GLU A 622 -0.11 3.65 20.72
CA GLU A 622 -1.49 3.63 20.25
C GLU A 622 -2.32 2.56 20.99
N TYR A 623 -1.76 1.35 21.15
CA TYR A 623 -2.40 0.30 21.93
C TYR A 623 -2.63 0.72 23.39
N LYS A 624 -1.63 1.37 24.01
CA LYS A 624 -1.77 1.90 25.37
C LYS A 624 -2.79 3.04 25.47
N LEU A 625 -2.91 3.90 24.46
CA LEU A 625 -3.90 4.97 24.46
C LEU A 625 -5.33 4.43 24.38
N ILE A 626 -5.55 3.34 23.63
CA ILE A 626 -6.88 2.74 23.45
C ILE A 626 -7.27 1.84 24.63
N TYR A 627 -6.33 1.03 25.15
CA TYR A 627 -6.61 -0.01 26.14
C TYR A 627 -5.86 0.13 27.48
N GLY A 628 -4.96 1.10 27.60
CA GLY A 628 -4.29 1.38 28.86
C GLY A 628 -5.27 1.92 29.90
N ASN A 629 -4.97 1.66 31.18
CA ASN A 629 -5.69 2.30 32.28
C ASN A 629 -5.42 3.82 32.22
N MET A 630 -6.47 4.63 32.22
CA MET A 630 -6.39 6.09 32.34
C MET A 630 -5.76 6.54 33.65
#